data_AF-A0A1S3S0S3-F1
#
_entry.id   AF-A0A1S3S0S3-F1
#
_cell.length_a   1.000
_cell.length_b   1.000
_cell.length_c   1.000
_cell.angle_alpha   90.00
_cell.angle_beta   90.00
_cell.angle_gamma   90.00
#
_symmetry.space_group_name_H-M   'P 1'
#
loop_
_entity.id
_entity.type
_entity.pdbx_description
1 polymer ?
#
loop_
_entity_poly.entity_id
_entity_poly.type
_entity_poly.pdbx_seq_one_letter_code
_entity_poly.pdbx_strand_id
1 'polypeptide(L)'
;MNNFGQLPPTRRPTIMYLKWRKRNDGSLKSSGTAFIGEVIKLWSSPLWMGVDGIQDYVNMLLHSIFFLGHIHQASLLPNAFFESPELWNKLTRRFPQAFHNYKDPPHQTPFSILLTLAVRIYGHEDQIKYFLQRFLKALTLPTRRKGESNYTHYYTLEATVIAVCYNETNGVKYYGASLSCRGEREKNFMINWSCLHVWHDYVSYAVLSFRHDEQGNGIRFPVTVKCSAFYRNPQTNFYEDRRPCKNCGDLFSLSNPEMDRNDFPYGNCAETECLSKLIFNDQDVLSKMILGSYYTREKLNGLRQMAANALEHGLKA
;
A
#
# COMPACT_ATOMS: atom_id res chain seq x y z
N MET A 1 -14.13 -39.81 -28.01
CA MET A 1 -13.75 -40.36 -26.69
C MET A 1 -13.12 -39.24 -25.88
N ASN A 2 -13.84 -38.76 -24.88
CA ASN A 2 -13.48 -37.61 -24.04
C ASN A 2 -12.42 -38.01 -23.01
N ASN A 3 -11.26 -37.36 -23.02
CA ASN A 3 -10.34 -37.34 -21.88
C ASN A 3 -10.63 -36.08 -21.06
N PHE A 4 -11.54 -36.19 -20.09
CA PHE A 4 -11.66 -35.21 -19.02
C PHE A 4 -10.40 -35.31 -18.14
N GLY A 5 -9.51 -34.33 -18.26
CA GLY A 5 -8.39 -34.14 -17.35
C GLY A 5 -8.93 -33.99 -15.93
N GLN A 6 -8.55 -34.92 -15.06
CA GLN A 6 -8.88 -34.93 -13.65
C GLN A 6 -8.45 -33.61 -13.01
N LEU A 7 -9.38 -32.96 -12.30
CA LEU A 7 -9.07 -31.88 -11.38
C LEU A 7 -7.98 -32.37 -10.41
N PRO A 8 -6.90 -31.60 -10.19
CA PRO A 8 -5.86 -32.00 -9.25
C PRO A 8 -6.49 -32.17 -7.86
N PRO A 9 -6.08 -33.20 -7.09
CA PRO A 9 -6.64 -33.44 -5.78
C PRO A 9 -6.39 -32.23 -4.88
N THR A 10 -7.45 -31.70 -4.27
CA THR A 10 -7.41 -30.68 -3.24
C THR A 10 -6.54 -31.17 -2.08
N ARG A 11 -5.25 -30.77 -2.07
CA ARG A 11 -4.31 -31.09 -0.99
C ARG A 11 -4.87 -30.50 0.31
N ARG A 12 -5.07 -31.35 1.32
CA ARG A 12 -5.43 -30.89 2.67
C ARG A 12 -4.33 -29.94 3.17
N PRO A 13 -4.68 -28.78 3.75
CA PRO A 13 -3.70 -27.83 4.24
C PRO A 13 -2.83 -28.45 5.33
N THR A 14 -1.52 -28.20 5.27
CA THR A 14 -0.58 -28.76 6.25
C THR A 14 -0.79 -28.11 7.64
N ILE A 15 -0.40 -28.80 8.70
CA ILE A 15 -0.45 -28.26 10.08
C ILE A 15 0.34 -26.95 10.19
N MET A 16 1.47 -26.85 9.49
CA MET A 16 2.27 -25.62 9.44
C MET A 16 1.50 -24.46 8.82
N TYR A 17 0.78 -24.72 7.73
CA TYR A 17 -0.05 -23.73 7.06
C TYR A 17 -1.21 -23.25 7.96
N LEU A 18 -1.88 -24.16 8.68
CA LEU A 18 -2.95 -23.80 9.61
C LEU A 18 -2.45 -22.94 10.78
N LYS A 19 -1.27 -23.26 11.34
CA LYS A 19 -0.62 -22.45 12.39
C LYS A 19 -0.22 -21.06 11.87
N TRP A 20 0.29 -20.99 10.65
CA TRP A 20 0.63 -19.74 9.98
C TRP A 20 -0.61 -18.85 9.77
N ARG A 21 -1.69 -19.44 9.27
CA ARG A 21 -2.96 -18.74 9.04
C ARG A 21 -3.52 -18.14 10.33
N LYS A 22 -3.67 -18.95 11.37
CA LYS A 22 -4.19 -18.48 12.68
C LYS A 22 -3.35 -17.33 13.27
N ARG A 23 -2.02 -17.37 13.05
CA ARG A 23 -1.11 -16.30 13.49
C ARG A 23 -1.35 -15.01 12.70
N ASN A 24 -1.52 -15.10 11.38
CA ASN A 24 -1.79 -13.94 10.54
C ASN A 24 -3.15 -13.30 10.85
N ASP A 25 -4.19 -14.10 11.03
CA ASP A 25 -5.52 -13.62 11.40
C ASP A 25 -5.47 -12.82 12.72
N GLY A 26 -4.78 -13.40 13.72
CA GLY A 26 -4.54 -12.74 14.99
C GLY A 26 -3.74 -11.44 14.82
N SER A 27 -2.69 -11.46 13.98
CA SER A 27 -1.85 -10.27 13.77
C SER A 27 -2.57 -9.14 13.02
N LEU A 28 -3.39 -9.45 12.00
CA LEU A 28 -4.17 -8.43 11.29
C LEU A 28 -5.19 -7.81 12.24
N LYS A 29 -5.91 -8.65 13.00
CA LYS A 29 -6.86 -8.17 14.03
C LYS A 29 -6.15 -7.25 15.02
N SER A 30 -5.07 -7.71 15.66
CA SER A 30 -4.31 -6.90 16.63
C SER A 30 -3.73 -5.62 16.01
N SER A 31 -3.17 -5.71 14.80
CA SER A 31 -2.63 -4.55 14.09
C SER A 31 -3.73 -3.54 13.74
N GLY A 32 -4.89 -4.00 13.28
CA GLY A 32 -6.05 -3.15 12.99
C GLY A 32 -6.61 -2.49 14.24
N THR A 33 -6.81 -3.25 15.31
CA THR A 33 -7.27 -2.72 16.61
C THR A 33 -6.31 -1.65 17.16
N ALA A 34 -5.01 -1.90 17.14
CA ALA A 34 -4.01 -0.94 17.58
C ALA A 34 -4.02 0.33 16.70
N PHE A 35 -4.08 0.17 15.37
CA PHE A 35 -4.12 1.29 14.44
C PHE A 35 -5.36 2.17 14.68
N ILE A 36 -6.54 1.56 14.79
CA ILE A 36 -7.79 2.25 15.09
C ILE A 36 -7.69 2.99 16.43
N GLY A 37 -7.15 2.34 17.47
CA GLY A 37 -6.94 2.96 18.78
C GLY A 37 -6.09 4.22 18.72
N GLU A 38 -4.95 4.17 18.02
CA GLU A 38 -4.07 5.33 17.86
C GLU A 38 -4.68 6.44 17.02
N VAL A 39 -5.37 6.11 15.92
CA VAL A 39 -6.09 7.10 15.11
C VAL A 39 -7.16 7.82 15.92
N ILE A 40 -7.87 7.12 16.81
CA ILE A 40 -8.92 7.73 17.65
C ILE A 40 -8.33 8.64 18.71
N LYS A 41 -7.18 8.26 19.31
CA LYS A 41 -6.43 9.14 20.22
C LYS A 41 -6.00 10.42 19.50
N LEU A 42 -5.46 10.27 18.29
CA LEU A 42 -5.04 11.41 17.47
C LEU A 42 -6.22 12.29 17.06
N TRP A 43 -7.31 11.70 16.59
CA TRP A 43 -8.54 12.42 16.22
C TRP A 43 -9.13 13.22 17.39
N SER A 44 -8.98 12.73 18.62
CA SER A 44 -9.42 13.43 19.84
C SER A 44 -8.43 14.51 20.32
N SER A 45 -7.28 14.67 19.66
CA SER A 45 -6.26 15.64 20.06
C SER A 45 -6.55 17.04 19.50
N PRO A 46 -6.19 18.12 20.22
CA PRO A 46 -6.40 19.49 19.75
C PRO A 46 -5.75 19.78 18.39
N LEU A 47 -4.59 19.17 18.14
CA LEU A 47 -3.83 19.35 16.89
C LEU A 47 -4.62 18.86 15.66
N TRP A 48 -5.38 17.76 15.80
CA TRP A 48 -6.12 17.16 14.68
C TRP A 48 -7.53 17.72 14.55
N MET A 49 -8.13 18.20 15.65
CA MET A 49 -9.46 18.83 15.59
C MET A 49 -9.50 20.10 14.73
N GLY A 50 -8.37 20.80 14.60
CA GLY A 50 -8.25 22.00 13.75
C GLY A 50 -8.02 21.72 12.27
N VAL A 51 -7.97 20.44 11.84
CA VAL A 51 -7.72 20.07 10.44
C VAL A 51 -9.05 19.89 9.70
N ASP A 52 -9.32 20.74 8.71
CA ASP A 52 -10.54 20.65 7.91
C ASP A 52 -10.67 19.28 7.22
N GLY A 53 -11.83 18.65 7.35
CA GLY A 53 -12.09 17.34 6.74
C GLY A 53 -11.42 16.16 7.45
N ILE A 54 -10.87 16.33 8.66
CA ILE A 54 -10.23 15.22 9.41
C ILE A 54 -11.13 13.99 9.57
N GLN A 55 -12.43 14.21 9.69
CA GLN A 55 -13.42 13.14 9.81
C GLN A 55 -13.50 12.28 8.55
N ASP A 56 -13.31 12.88 7.37
CA ASP A 56 -13.30 12.16 6.10
C ASP A 56 -12.10 11.22 6.03
N TYR A 57 -10.93 11.67 6.49
CA TYR A 57 -9.75 10.81 6.56
C TYR A 57 -9.91 9.69 7.59
N VAL A 58 -10.53 9.95 8.75
CA VAL A 58 -10.84 8.88 9.73
C VAL A 58 -11.81 7.87 9.12
N ASN A 59 -12.84 8.33 8.40
CA ASN A 59 -13.76 7.45 7.68
C ASN A 59 -13.02 6.61 6.62
N MET A 60 -12.15 7.21 5.82
CA MET A 60 -11.33 6.52 4.82
C MET A 60 -10.38 5.50 5.47
N LEU A 61 -9.76 5.85 6.60
CA LEU A 61 -8.88 4.96 7.37
C LEU A 61 -9.63 3.72 7.84
N LEU A 62 -10.78 3.91 8.51
CA LEU A 62 -11.62 2.81 8.99
C LEU A 62 -12.07 1.93 7.82
N HIS A 63 -12.58 2.55 6.75
CA HIS A 63 -13.01 1.86 5.54
C HIS A 63 -11.88 0.98 4.96
N SER A 64 -10.68 1.55 4.82
CA SER A 64 -9.52 0.85 4.27
C SER A 64 -9.05 -0.31 5.15
N ILE A 65 -9.05 -0.14 6.48
CA ILE A 65 -8.71 -1.21 7.43
C ILE A 65 -9.72 -2.37 7.31
N PHE A 66 -11.01 -2.05 7.28
CA PHE A 66 -12.06 -3.06 7.20
C PHE A 66 -12.06 -3.79 5.85
N PHE A 67 -11.77 -3.08 4.76
CA PHE A 67 -11.60 -3.70 3.46
C PHE A 67 -10.42 -4.68 3.43
N LEU A 68 -9.26 -4.28 3.96
CA LEU A 68 -8.11 -5.20 4.09
C LEU A 68 -8.44 -6.41 4.98
N GLY A 69 -9.25 -6.21 6.02
CA GLY A 69 -9.84 -7.29 6.82
C GLY A 69 -10.72 -8.21 5.98
N HIS A 70 -11.58 -7.66 5.13
CA HIS A 70 -12.52 -8.41 4.30
C HIS A 70 -11.82 -9.28 3.25
N ILE A 71 -10.85 -8.72 2.51
CA ILE A 71 -10.11 -9.45 1.47
C ILE A 71 -9.03 -10.38 2.03
N HIS A 72 -8.77 -10.31 3.34
CA HIS A 72 -7.85 -11.23 3.99
C HIS A 72 -8.37 -12.67 3.92
N GLN A 73 -7.47 -13.65 3.87
CA GLN A 73 -7.85 -15.05 3.71
C GLN A 73 -8.82 -15.59 4.79
N ALA A 74 -8.77 -15.11 6.03
CA ALA A 74 -9.76 -15.50 7.05
C ALA A 74 -11.03 -14.65 7.05
N SER A 75 -11.06 -13.56 6.28
CA SER A 75 -12.09 -12.55 6.20
C SER A 75 -12.57 -12.06 7.58
N LEU A 76 -12.09 -10.87 7.97
CA LEU A 76 -12.49 -10.22 9.20
C LEU A 76 -13.64 -9.25 8.95
N LEU A 77 -14.70 -9.36 9.74
CA LEU A 77 -15.77 -8.37 9.79
C LEU A 77 -15.30 -7.13 10.57
N PRO A 78 -15.88 -5.94 10.32
CA PRO A 78 -15.49 -4.72 11.03
C PRO A 78 -15.53 -4.85 12.55
N ASN A 79 -16.52 -5.54 13.11
CA ASN A 79 -16.66 -5.73 14.56
C ASN A 79 -15.53 -6.55 15.18
N ALA A 80 -14.81 -7.35 14.39
CA ALA A 80 -13.69 -8.15 14.86
C ALA A 80 -12.53 -7.29 15.37
N PHE A 81 -12.41 -6.03 14.92
CA PHE A 81 -11.36 -5.10 15.32
C PHE A 81 -11.65 -4.34 16.62
N PHE A 82 -12.81 -4.55 17.25
CA PHE A 82 -13.23 -3.82 18.44
C PHE A 82 -13.38 -4.73 19.65
N GLU A 83 -12.70 -4.36 20.74
CA GLU A 83 -12.85 -5.03 22.04
C GLU A 83 -13.88 -4.33 22.93
N SER A 84 -14.07 -3.01 22.75
CA SER A 84 -15.05 -2.20 23.48
C SER A 84 -16.35 -2.02 22.66
N PRO A 85 -17.51 -2.47 23.18
CA PRO A 85 -18.81 -2.21 22.59
C PRO A 85 -19.14 -0.71 22.49
N GLU A 86 -18.68 0.09 23.45
CA GLU A 86 -18.88 1.54 23.49
C GLU A 86 -18.18 2.21 22.31
N LEU A 87 -16.91 1.84 22.06
CA LEU A 87 -16.14 2.36 20.94
C LEU A 87 -16.76 1.97 19.60
N TRP A 88 -17.17 0.71 19.46
CA TRP A 88 -17.89 0.20 18.29
C TRP A 88 -19.15 1.04 17.99
N ASN A 89 -20.00 1.24 19.01
CA ASN A 89 -21.25 2.00 18.86
C ASN A 89 -20.98 3.47 18.50
N LYS A 90 -19.97 4.08 19.13
CA LYS A 90 -19.57 5.46 18.84
C LYS A 90 -19.14 5.63 17.39
N LEU A 91 -18.25 4.77 16.90
CA LEU A 91 -17.72 4.89 15.53
C LEU A 91 -18.74 4.51 14.48
N THR A 92 -19.57 3.48 14.72
CA THR A 92 -20.62 3.09 13.76
C THR A 92 -21.63 4.22 13.55
N ARG A 93 -21.98 4.95 14.62
CA ARG A 93 -22.84 6.14 14.50
C ARG A 93 -22.15 7.30 13.80
N ARG A 94 -20.85 7.48 14.02
CA ARG A 94 -20.10 8.64 13.50
C ARG A 94 -19.64 8.49 12.05
N PHE A 95 -19.25 7.27 11.67
CA PHE A 95 -18.66 6.95 10.38
C PHE A 95 -19.40 5.78 9.70
N PRO A 96 -20.74 5.84 9.55
CA PRO A 96 -21.54 4.70 9.13
C PRO A 96 -21.11 4.15 7.76
N GLN A 97 -20.64 5.01 6.86
CA GLN A 97 -20.19 4.61 5.53
C GLN A 97 -19.00 3.66 5.56
N ALA A 98 -18.01 3.88 6.44
CA ALA A 98 -16.88 2.97 6.58
C ALA A 98 -17.31 1.53 6.92
N PHE A 99 -18.37 1.37 7.72
CA PHE A 99 -18.89 0.07 8.13
C PHE A 99 -19.84 -0.54 7.09
N HIS A 100 -20.57 0.28 6.35
CA HIS A 100 -21.51 -0.21 5.33
C HIS A 100 -20.76 -0.65 4.06
N ASN A 101 -19.81 0.17 3.61
CA ASN A 101 -19.14 0.01 2.32
C ASN A 101 -17.83 -0.77 2.43
N TYR A 102 -17.53 -1.40 3.57
CA TYR A 102 -16.22 -2.05 3.81
C TYR A 102 -15.83 -3.15 2.82
N LYS A 103 -16.75 -3.61 1.96
CA LYS A 103 -16.47 -4.57 0.89
C LYS A 103 -16.06 -3.90 -0.41
N ASP A 104 -16.31 -2.59 -0.53
CA ASP A 104 -15.92 -1.80 -1.68
C ASP A 104 -14.44 -1.43 -1.56
N PRO A 105 -13.65 -1.53 -2.63
CA PRO A 105 -12.22 -1.28 -2.50
C PRO A 105 -11.90 0.21 -2.23
N PRO A 106 -11.00 0.51 -1.28
CA PRO A 106 -10.58 1.87 -1.01
C PRO A 106 -9.60 2.36 -2.07
N HIS A 107 -9.54 3.68 -2.29
CA HIS A 107 -8.53 4.29 -3.17
C HIS A 107 -7.14 4.35 -2.53
N GLN A 108 -7.03 4.21 -1.20
CA GLN A 108 -5.77 4.31 -0.47
C GLN A 108 -5.73 3.31 0.67
N THR A 109 -4.52 2.86 1.00
CA THR A 109 -4.27 1.96 2.13
C THR A 109 -4.24 2.74 3.44
N PRO A 110 -4.41 2.09 4.60
CA PRO A 110 -4.51 2.82 5.87
C PRO A 110 -3.27 3.70 6.13
N PHE A 111 -2.08 3.18 5.82
CA PHE A 111 -0.85 3.93 6.03
C PHE A 111 -0.65 5.06 5.03
N SER A 112 -1.10 4.91 3.78
CA SER A 112 -1.09 5.99 2.78
C SER A 112 -1.99 7.16 3.21
N ILE A 113 -3.16 6.87 3.77
CA ILE A 113 -4.09 7.88 4.30
C ILE A 113 -3.47 8.59 5.51
N LEU A 114 -2.86 7.83 6.43
CA LEU A 114 -2.14 8.37 7.58
C LEU A 114 -0.97 9.27 7.16
N LEU A 115 -0.19 8.87 6.15
CA LEU A 115 0.92 9.65 5.63
C LEU A 115 0.42 10.97 5.02
N THR A 116 -0.69 10.93 4.27
CA THR A 116 -1.31 12.13 3.70
C THR A 116 -1.75 13.10 4.80
N LEU A 117 -2.35 12.59 5.89
CA LEU A 117 -2.67 13.41 7.07
C LEU A 117 -1.42 14.00 7.73
N ALA A 118 -0.36 13.21 7.90
CA ALA A 118 0.88 13.68 8.51
C ALA A 118 1.51 14.82 7.70
N VAL A 119 1.54 14.70 6.37
CA VAL A 119 2.03 15.76 5.48
C VAL A 119 1.22 17.05 5.65
N ARG A 120 -0.10 16.93 5.73
CA ARG A 120 -0.99 18.09 5.88
C ARG A 120 -0.84 18.80 7.23
N ILE A 121 -0.54 18.06 8.30
CA ILE A 121 -0.46 18.60 9.67
C ILE A 121 0.93 19.18 9.96
N TYR A 122 1.99 18.48 9.54
CA TYR A 122 3.35 18.82 9.95
C TYR A 122 4.12 19.59 8.86
N GLY A 123 3.86 19.34 7.57
CA GLY A 123 4.51 20.02 6.44
C GLY A 123 6.00 19.73 6.24
N HIS A 124 6.77 19.55 7.31
CA HIS A 124 8.21 19.30 7.29
C HIS A 124 8.56 17.82 7.45
N GLU A 125 9.50 17.35 6.63
CA GLU A 125 9.89 15.93 6.56
C GLU A 125 10.34 15.34 7.90
N ASP A 126 11.13 16.07 8.68
CA ASP A 126 11.60 15.61 10.00
C ASP A 126 10.46 15.44 11.00
N GLN A 127 9.49 16.35 10.98
CA GLN A 127 8.31 16.27 11.84
C GLN A 127 7.39 15.13 11.40
N ILE A 128 7.23 14.91 10.09
CA ILE A 128 6.51 13.76 9.53
C ILE A 128 7.18 12.45 9.99
N LYS A 129 8.50 12.32 9.81
CA LYS A 129 9.26 11.12 10.24
C LYS A 129 9.14 10.88 11.75
N TYR A 130 9.24 11.94 12.56
CA TYR A 130 9.09 11.85 14.01
C TYR A 130 7.66 11.41 14.41
N PHE A 131 6.63 11.97 13.78
CA PHE A 131 5.25 11.55 14.00
C PHE A 131 5.05 10.07 13.65
N LEU A 132 5.50 9.64 12.46
CA LEU A 132 5.38 8.26 12.02
C LEU A 132 6.12 7.30 12.97
N GLN A 133 7.30 7.68 13.45
CA GLN A 133 8.04 6.88 14.44
C GLN A 133 7.24 6.71 15.73
N ARG A 134 6.64 7.78 16.27
CA ARG A 134 5.80 7.71 17.47
C ARG A 134 4.58 6.83 17.24
N PHE A 135 3.92 6.98 16.10
CA PHE A 135 2.77 6.17 15.72
C PHE A 135 3.14 4.68 15.64
N LEU A 136 4.20 4.34 14.91
CA LEU A 136 4.67 2.96 14.76
C LEU A 136 5.10 2.32 16.09
N LYS A 137 5.73 3.09 16.99
CA LYS A 137 6.06 2.61 18.34
C LYS A 137 4.80 2.28 19.14
N ALA A 138 3.75 3.09 19.01
CA ALA A 138 2.48 2.88 19.72
C ALA A 138 1.71 1.65 19.19
N LEU A 139 1.92 1.24 17.93
CA LEU A 139 1.31 0.03 17.38
C LEU A 139 1.85 -1.28 17.98
N THR A 140 2.95 -1.25 18.75
CA THR A 140 3.58 -2.44 19.36
C THR A 140 3.82 -3.60 18.37
N LEU A 141 4.29 -3.26 17.17
CA LEU A 141 4.48 -4.23 16.09
C LEU A 141 5.43 -5.36 16.51
N PRO A 142 5.16 -6.62 16.09
CA PRO A 142 5.97 -7.77 16.51
C PRO A 142 7.43 -7.60 16.11
N THR A 143 8.33 -7.92 17.03
CA THR A 143 9.78 -7.87 16.80
C THR A 143 10.21 -9.01 15.89
N ARG A 144 11.14 -8.72 14.98
CA ARG A 144 11.70 -9.70 14.05
C ARG A 144 12.50 -10.76 14.81
N ARG A 145 12.26 -12.04 14.51
CA ARG A 145 13.11 -13.15 14.96
C ARG A 145 14.32 -13.31 14.03
N LYS A 146 15.49 -13.56 14.62
CA LYS A 146 16.77 -13.75 13.89
C LYS A 146 16.67 -15.01 13.02
N GLY A 147 17.04 -14.90 11.74
CA GLY A 147 17.01 -16.04 10.79
C GLY A 147 15.69 -16.25 10.03
N GLU A 148 14.63 -15.51 10.35
CA GLU A 148 13.36 -15.61 9.62
C GLU A 148 13.31 -14.62 8.44
N SER A 149 12.67 -15.05 7.34
CA SER A 149 12.45 -14.20 6.16
C SER A 149 11.64 -12.97 6.54
N ASN A 150 11.98 -11.84 5.94
CA ASN A 150 11.59 -10.51 6.41
C ASN A 150 10.07 -10.24 6.49
N TYR A 151 9.21 -11.04 5.82
CA TYR A 151 7.87 -10.58 5.45
C TYR A 151 6.74 -11.61 5.47
N THR A 152 6.97 -12.82 5.98
CA THR A 152 6.02 -13.92 5.78
C THR A 152 5.17 -14.27 7.00
N HIS A 153 5.44 -13.77 8.22
CA HIS A 153 4.81 -14.34 9.42
C HIS A 153 3.73 -13.51 10.12
N TYR A 154 3.66 -12.21 9.85
CA TYR A 154 2.68 -11.31 10.47
C TYR A 154 2.07 -10.38 9.44
N TYR A 155 0.74 -10.29 9.45
CA TYR A 155 -0.01 -9.29 8.72
C TYR A 155 -0.10 -8.04 9.58
N THR A 156 0.52 -6.97 9.11
CA THR A 156 0.59 -5.70 9.80
C THR A 156 0.33 -4.55 8.83
N LEU A 157 -0.37 -3.52 9.30
CA LEU A 157 -0.88 -2.42 8.47
C LEU A 157 0.12 -1.27 8.27
N GLU A 158 1.37 -1.42 8.70
CA GLU A 158 2.41 -0.42 8.47
C GLU A 158 2.88 -0.40 7.02
N ALA A 159 3.35 0.75 6.56
CA ALA A 159 4.12 0.81 5.33
C ALA A 159 5.56 0.36 5.62
N THR A 160 6.05 -0.62 4.87
CA THR A 160 7.45 -1.05 4.97
C THR A 160 8.38 -0.01 4.35
N VAL A 161 7.91 0.66 3.31
CA VAL A 161 8.62 1.75 2.62
C VAL A 161 7.68 2.94 2.51
N ILE A 162 8.23 4.14 2.70
CA ILE A 162 7.62 5.40 2.27
C ILE A 162 8.55 6.03 1.22
N ALA A 163 7.99 6.83 0.31
CA ALA A 163 8.76 7.52 -0.71
C ALA A 163 8.38 9.00 -0.75
N VAL A 164 9.35 9.82 -1.10
CA VAL A 164 9.20 11.26 -1.33
C VAL A 164 9.77 11.58 -2.69
N CYS A 165 8.99 12.29 -3.50
CA CYS A 165 9.36 12.66 -4.84
C CYS A 165 8.95 14.10 -5.10
N TYR A 166 9.75 14.81 -5.88
CA TYR A 166 9.54 16.21 -6.20
C TYR A 166 10.27 16.58 -7.48
N ASN A 167 9.81 17.63 -8.13
CA ASN A 167 10.53 18.30 -9.21
C ASN A 167 11.40 19.40 -8.59
N GLU A 168 12.71 19.37 -8.83
CA GLU A 168 13.65 20.36 -8.29
C GLU A 168 13.29 21.81 -8.67
N THR A 169 12.56 22.00 -9.77
CA THR A 169 12.17 23.34 -10.24
C THR A 169 11.10 24.01 -9.39
N ASN A 170 10.18 23.25 -8.78
CA ASN A 170 9.11 23.80 -7.93
C ASN A 170 9.24 23.40 -6.44
N GLY A 171 10.05 22.38 -6.14
CA GLY A 171 10.32 21.91 -4.78
C GLY A 171 9.12 21.28 -4.05
N VAL A 172 7.96 21.12 -4.70
CA VAL A 172 6.76 20.57 -4.07
C VAL A 172 6.95 19.06 -3.87
N LYS A 173 6.90 18.64 -2.61
CA LYS A 173 7.09 17.24 -2.21
C LYS A 173 5.79 16.46 -2.21
N TYR A 174 5.79 15.34 -2.91
CA TYR A 174 4.73 14.35 -2.91
C TYR A 174 5.20 13.13 -2.12
N TYR A 175 4.28 12.53 -1.38
CA TYR A 175 4.56 11.41 -0.48
C TYR A 175 3.74 10.19 -0.88
N GLY A 176 4.37 9.02 -0.90
CA GLY A 176 3.75 7.72 -1.13
C GLY A 176 4.10 6.72 -0.04
N ALA A 177 3.25 5.72 0.13
CA ALA A 177 3.45 4.60 1.05
C ALA A 177 3.32 3.27 0.30
N SER A 178 4.13 2.27 0.67
CA SER A 178 3.94 0.91 0.18
C SER A 178 2.55 0.40 0.58
N LEU A 179 1.95 -0.50 -0.20
CA LEU A 179 0.53 -0.85 -0.08
C LEU A 179 0.09 -1.53 1.25
N SER A 180 0.96 -1.69 2.24
CA SER A 180 0.64 -2.19 3.61
C SER A 180 -0.19 -3.48 3.66
N CYS A 181 -0.19 -4.24 2.57
CA CYS A 181 -0.90 -5.50 2.42
C CYS A 181 0.10 -6.65 2.42
N ARG A 182 -0.25 -7.72 3.14
CA ARG A 182 0.51 -8.97 3.21
C ARG A 182 -0.33 -10.08 2.58
N GLY A 183 0.33 -11.11 2.05
CA GLY A 183 -0.31 -12.12 1.22
C GLY A 183 -0.26 -11.77 -0.27
N GLU A 184 -0.09 -12.79 -1.10
CA GLU A 184 0.04 -12.63 -2.55
C GLU A 184 -1.28 -12.17 -3.17
N ARG A 185 -2.40 -12.75 -2.74
CA ARG A 185 -3.74 -12.40 -3.21
C ARG A 185 -4.08 -10.94 -2.91
N GLU A 186 -3.92 -10.52 -1.66
CA GLU A 186 -4.23 -9.16 -1.21
C GLU A 186 -3.33 -8.13 -1.90
N LYS A 187 -2.04 -8.43 -2.08
CA LYS A 187 -1.12 -7.57 -2.83
C LYS A 187 -1.52 -7.43 -4.29
N ASN A 188 -1.75 -8.55 -4.98
CA ASN A 188 -2.13 -8.53 -6.39
C ASN A 188 -3.46 -7.78 -6.58
N PHE A 189 -4.40 -7.96 -5.65
CA PHE A 189 -5.63 -7.18 -5.63
C PHE A 189 -5.35 -5.68 -5.54
N MET A 190 -4.62 -5.24 -4.51
CA MET A 190 -4.36 -3.82 -4.30
C MET A 190 -3.54 -3.19 -5.43
N ILE A 191 -2.59 -3.91 -6.02
CA ILE A 191 -1.80 -3.44 -7.17
C ILE A 191 -2.71 -3.25 -8.38
N ASN A 192 -3.50 -4.26 -8.76
CA ASN A 192 -4.39 -4.19 -9.91
C ASN A 192 -5.45 -3.10 -9.72
N TRP A 193 -6.06 -3.04 -8.54
CA TRP A 193 -7.03 -1.99 -8.19
C TRP A 193 -6.40 -0.59 -8.33
N SER A 194 -5.19 -0.42 -7.81
CA SER A 194 -4.49 0.86 -7.92
C SER A 194 -4.19 1.23 -9.37
N CYS A 195 -3.76 0.28 -10.21
CA CYS A 195 -3.50 0.54 -11.64
C CYS A 195 -4.76 0.91 -12.45
N LEU A 196 -5.93 0.45 -12.01
CA LEU A 196 -7.20 0.70 -12.68
C LEU A 196 -7.85 2.01 -12.23
N HIS A 197 -7.74 2.36 -10.95
CA HIS A 197 -8.59 3.39 -10.35
C HIS A 197 -7.84 4.49 -9.58
N VAL A 198 -6.55 4.33 -9.28
CA VAL A 198 -5.83 5.21 -8.34
C VAL A 198 -4.59 5.85 -8.96
N TRP A 199 -3.72 5.04 -9.54
CA TRP A 199 -2.44 5.49 -10.07
C TRP A 199 -2.59 6.11 -11.45
N HIS A 200 -1.66 7.00 -11.78
CA HIS A 200 -1.64 7.65 -13.08
C HIS A 200 -1.46 6.59 -14.18
N ASP A 201 -2.05 6.83 -15.36
CA ASP A 201 -2.04 5.90 -16.50
C ASP A 201 -0.62 5.44 -16.89
N TYR A 202 0.36 6.36 -16.84
CA TYR A 202 1.76 6.04 -17.13
C TYR A 202 2.43 5.15 -16.09
N VAL A 203 2.15 5.39 -14.80
CA VAL A 203 2.65 4.52 -13.72
C VAL A 203 2.00 3.14 -13.81
N SER A 204 0.70 3.12 -14.10
CA SER A 204 -0.09 1.89 -14.27
C SER A 204 0.41 1.07 -15.46
N TYR A 205 0.72 1.72 -16.58
CA TYR A 205 1.35 1.07 -17.73
C TYR A 205 2.70 0.45 -17.36
N ALA A 206 3.58 1.20 -16.69
CA ALA A 206 4.89 0.70 -16.29
C ALA A 206 4.73 -0.55 -15.40
N VAL A 207 3.85 -0.50 -14.40
CA VAL A 207 3.61 -1.62 -13.48
C VAL A 207 3.00 -2.83 -14.20
N LEU A 208 1.95 -2.65 -15.00
CA LEU A 208 1.23 -3.76 -15.64
C LEU A 208 2.00 -4.40 -16.81
N SER A 209 2.89 -3.65 -17.47
CA SER A 209 3.68 -4.15 -18.60
C SER A 209 5.01 -4.78 -18.19
N PHE A 210 5.36 -4.72 -16.90
CA PHE A 210 6.68 -5.14 -16.45
C PHE A 210 6.91 -6.65 -16.59
N ARG A 211 8.08 -7.03 -17.10
CA ARG A 211 8.57 -8.42 -17.18
C ARG A 211 10.02 -8.48 -16.71
N HIS A 212 10.39 -9.54 -15.98
CA HIS A 212 11.73 -9.68 -15.37
C HIS A 212 12.86 -9.93 -16.40
N ASP A 213 12.50 -10.49 -17.55
CA ASP A 213 13.37 -11.05 -18.59
C ASP A 213 13.52 -10.13 -19.82
N GLU A 214 12.60 -9.20 -20.00
CA GLU A 214 12.66 -8.15 -21.02
C GLU A 214 12.96 -6.83 -20.30
N GLN A 215 13.86 -5.99 -20.84
CA GLN A 215 14.01 -4.62 -20.36
C GLN A 215 12.62 -3.98 -20.39
N GLY A 216 12.03 -3.80 -19.20
CA GLY A 216 10.65 -3.36 -19.07
C GLY A 216 10.43 -2.05 -19.83
N ASN A 217 9.21 -1.82 -20.31
CA ASN A 217 8.80 -0.59 -20.98
C ASN A 217 8.61 0.56 -19.99
N GLY A 218 9.57 0.71 -19.07
CA GLY A 218 9.55 1.68 -18.00
C GLY A 218 9.37 3.10 -18.54
N ILE A 219 8.84 3.96 -17.68
CA ILE A 219 8.75 5.39 -17.95
C ILE A 219 10.02 6.05 -17.44
N ARG A 220 10.51 7.06 -18.15
CA ARG A 220 11.67 7.84 -17.73
C ARG A 220 11.24 9.26 -17.36
N PHE A 221 11.53 9.62 -16.11
CA PHE A 221 11.29 10.97 -15.61
C PHE A 221 12.41 11.93 -16.03
N PRO A 222 12.12 13.24 -16.11
CA PRO A 222 13.14 14.27 -16.27
C PRO A 222 14.20 14.21 -15.16
N VAL A 223 15.43 14.60 -15.47
CA VAL A 223 16.56 14.60 -14.50
C VAL A 223 16.33 15.50 -13.28
N THR A 224 15.42 16.46 -13.40
CA THR A 224 14.98 17.36 -12.33
C THR A 224 14.07 16.68 -11.32
N VAL A 225 13.50 15.50 -11.65
CA VAL A 225 12.71 14.73 -10.69
C VAL A 225 13.64 13.97 -9.77
N LYS A 226 13.48 14.19 -8.47
CA LYS A 226 14.13 13.38 -7.43
C LYS A 226 13.10 12.48 -6.77
N CYS A 227 13.54 11.28 -6.43
CA CYS A 227 12.74 10.32 -5.68
C CYS A 227 13.65 9.65 -4.66
N SER A 228 13.26 9.74 -3.39
CA SER A 228 13.94 9.12 -2.26
C SER A 228 13.00 8.14 -1.60
N ALA A 229 13.51 6.96 -1.26
CA ALA A 229 12.77 5.96 -0.52
C ALA A 229 13.33 5.87 0.91
N PHE A 230 12.45 5.57 1.86
CA PHE A 230 12.82 5.36 3.25
C PHE A 230 12.23 4.04 3.71
N TYR A 231 13.07 3.20 4.30
CA TYR A 231 12.68 1.87 4.75
C TYR A 231 12.53 1.84 6.26
N ARG A 232 11.47 1.20 6.74
CA ARG A 232 11.25 1.03 8.17
C ARG A 232 12.23 0.00 8.72
N ASN A 233 13.14 0.44 9.59
CA ASN A 233 13.94 -0.44 10.42
C ASN A 233 13.04 -1.15 11.46
N PRO A 234 12.91 -2.49 11.42
CA PRO A 234 12.01 -3.23 12.31
C PRO A 234 12.43 -3.20 13.79
N GLN A 235 13.71 -2.93 14.09
CA GLN A 235 14.23 -2.86 15.46
C GLN A 235 13.95 -1.50 16.10
N THR A 236 14.15 -0.42 15.35
CA THR A 236 14.03 0.95 15.88
C THR A 236 12.67 1.59 15.60
N ASN A 237 11.90 1.03 14.67
CA ASN A 237 10.69 1.63 14.09
C ASN A 237 10.94 3.00 13.44
N PHE A 238 12.18 3.27 13.03
CA PHE A 238 12.54 4.49 12.31
C PHE A 238 12.58 4.25 10.80
N TYR A 239 12.25 5.28 10.02
CA TYR A 239 12.44 5.26 8.57
C TYR A 239 13.83 5.76 8.24
N GLU A 240 14.65 4.89 7.69
CA GLU A 240 16.03 5.16 7.31
C GLU A 240 16.14 5.29 5.79
N ASP A 241 17.07 6.11 5.32
CA ASP A 241 17.30 6.32 3.89
C ASP A 241 17.58 4.99 3.20
N ARG A 242 16.95 4.81 2.04
CA ARG A 242 17.16 3.64 1.20
C ARG A 242 17.24 4.05 -0.26
N ARG A 243 18.12 3.37 -0.99
CA ARG A 243 18.15 3.46 -2.46
C ARG A 243 16.85 2.85 -3.02
N PRO A 244 16.37 3.31 -4.19
CA PRO A 244 15.25 2.65 -4.87
C PRO A 244 15.52 1.15 -5.01
N CYS A 245 14.50 0.32 -4.82
CA CYS A 245 14.68 -1.11 -5.08
C CYS A 245 14.92 -1.35 -6.57
N LYS A 246 15.53 -2.48 -6.93
CA LYS A 246 15.80 -2.85 -8.33
C LYS A 246 14.56 -2.69 -9.22
N ASN A 247 13.42 -3.25 -8.78
CA ASN A 247 12.16 -3.17 -9.51
C ASN A 247 11.69 -1.73 -9.75
N CYS A 248 11.83 -0.81 -8.80
CA CYS A 248 11.47 0.59 -9.00
C CYS A 248 12.49 1.33 -9.88
N GLY A 249 13.78 0.97 -9.77
CA GLY A 249 14.83 1.39 -10.68
C GLY A 249 14.49 1.05 -12.12
N ASP A 250 14.10 -0.20 -12.38
CA ASP A 250 13.77 -0.70 -13.72
C ASP A 250 12.44 -0.11 -14.23
N LEU A 251 11.42 0.02 -13.37
CA LEU A 251 10.10 0.57 -13.73
C LEU A 251 10.13 2.04 -14.13
N PHE A 252 10.90 2.85 -13.39
CA PHE A 252 10.85 4.31 -13.47
C PHE A 252 12.18 4.95 -13.87
N SER A 253 13.15 4.13 -14.28
CA SER A 253 14.52 4.56 -14.60
C SER A 253 15.18 5.38 -13.48
N LEU A 254 14.94 5.02 -12.22
CA LEU A 254 15.49 5.75 -11.07
C LEU A 254 16.99 5.51 -10.96
N SER A 255 17.73 6.56 -10.63
CA SER A 255 19.19 6.48 -10.51
C SER A 255 19.63 5.66 -9.30
N ASN A 256 20.73 4.92 -9.45
CA ASN A 256 21.39 4.16 -8.39
C ASN A 256 20.49 3.18 -7.60
N PRO A 257 19.73 2.28 -8.25
CA PRO A 257 18.93 1.30 -7.54
C PRO A 257 19.79 0.27 -6.78
N GLU A 258 19.20 -0.43 -5.83
CA GLU A 258 19.82 -1.59 -5.19
C GLU A 258 20.11 -2.70 -6.22
N MET A 259 21.27 -3.36 -6.11
CA MET A 259 21.67 -4.41 -7.06
C MET A 259 21.09 -5.79 -6.69
N ASP A 260 20.93 -6.05 -5.39
CA ASP A 260 20.53 -7.34 -4.86
C ASP A 260 19.31 -7.19 -3.95
N ARG A 261 18.13 -7.56 -4.45
CA ARG A 261 16.92 -8.05 -3.73
C ARG A 261 15.66 -7.79 -4.55
N ASN A 262 15.04 -8.86 -5.03
CA ASN A 262 13.68 -8.84 -5.57
C ASN A 262 12.73 -9.55 -4.60
N ASP A 263 12.58 -8.99 -3.40
CA ASP A 263 11.73 -9.59 -2.35
C ASP A 263 10.23 -9.27 -2.53
N PHE A 264 9.87 -8.36 -3.45
CA PHE A 264 8.52 -7.83 -3.58
C PHE A 264 8.01 -7.81 -5.03
N PRO A 265 6.70 -8.06 -5.23
CA PRO A 265 6.08 -7.89 -6.54
C PRO A 265 6.12 -6.41 -6.98
N TYR A 266 6.15 -6.21 -8.29
CA TYR A 266 6.08 -4.90 -8.93
C TYR A 266 4.87 -4.09 -8.47
N GLY A 267 5.00 -2.77 -8.40
CA GLY A 267 3.91 -1.90 -8.00
C GLY A 267 3.67 -1.78 -6.49
N ASN A 268 4.20 -2.69 -5.66
CA ASN A 268 3.94 -2.67 -4.22
C ASN A 268 4.70 -1.58 -3.45
N CYS A 269 5.76 -1.04 -4.04
CA CYS A 269 6.65 -0.05 -3.42
C CYS A 269 6.01 1.34 -3.39
N ALA A 270 6.49 2.20 -2.49
CA ALA A 270 5.90 3.52 -2.22
C ALA A 270 6.06 4.51 -3.38
N GLU A 271 7.06 4.26 -4.24
CA GLU A 271 7.39 5.08 -5.40
C GLU A 271 6.23 5.14 -6.40
N THR A 272 5.40 4.09 -6.53
CA THR A 272 4.28 4.07 -7.48
C THR A 272 3.22 5.11 -7.12
N GLU A 273 2.82 5.15 -5.85
CA GLU A 273 1.89 6.16 -5.34
C GLU A 273 2.52 7.55 -5.40
N CYS A 274 3.78 7.68 -4.96
CA CYS A 274 4.48 8.96 -4.96
C CYS A 274 4.54 9.58 -6.36
N LEU A 275 5.09 8.84 -7.32
CA LEU A 275 5.29 9.31 -8.69
C LEU A 275 3.94 9.54 -9.39
N SER A 276 2.91 8.74 -9.09
CA SER A 276 1.56 9.01 -9.59
C SER A 276 1.06 10.37 -9.12
N LYS A 277 1.20 10.70 -7.82
CA LYS A 277 0.81 12.00 -7.28
C LYS A 277 1.60 13.15 -7.91
N LEU A 278 2.90 12.97 -8.13
CA LEU A 278 3.73 13.96 -8.83
C LEU A 278 3.18 14.24 -10.23
N ILE A 279 2.91 13.19 -11.03
CA ILE A 279 2.43 13.36 -12.41
C ILE A 279 1.05 14.02 -12.47
N PHE A 280 0.14 13.67 -11.56
CA PHE A 280 -1.19 14.30 -11.52
C PHE A 280 -1.12 15.81 -11.29
N ASN A 281 -0.13 16.29 -10.55
CA ASN A 281 -0.07 17.68 -10.08
C ASN A 281 1.03 18.52 -10.75
N ASP A 282 1.95 17.91 -11.48
CA ASP A 282 3.07 18.60 -12.13
C ASP A 282 3.06 18.39 -13.65
N GLN A 283 2.45 19.35 -14.35
CA GLN A 283 2.35 19.33 -15.81
C GLN A 283 3.72 19.49 -16.51
N ASP A 284 4.68 20.16 -15.86
CA ASP A 284 6.03 20.29 -16.41
C ASP A 284 6.73 18.93 -16.44
N VAL A 285 6.63 18.17 -15.33
CA VAL A 285 7.09 16.78 -15.30
C VAL A 285 6.40 15.96 -16.37
N LEU A 286 5.06 15.98 -16.42
CA LEU A 286 4.27 15.21 -17.38
C LEU A 286 4.71 15.47 -18.83
N SER A 287 4.90 16.74 -19.21
CA SER A 287 5.26 17.12 -20.58
C SER A 287 6.67 16.70 -21.00
N LYS A 288 7.57 16.47 -20.04
CA LYS A 288 8.99 16.12 -20.27
C LYS A 288 9.30 14.64 -20.02
N MET A 289 8.31 13.86 -19.61
CA MET A 289 8.47 12.41 -19.44
C MET A 289 8.71 11.74 -20.80
N ILE A 290 9.66 10.80 -20.82
CA ILE A 290 9.90 9.95 -21.98
C ILE A 290 9.20 8.62 -21.71
N LEU A 291 8.22 8.30 -22.56
CA LEU A 291 7.53 7.02 -22.51
C LEU A 291 8.36 5.97 -23.27
N GLY A 292 8.36 4.73 -22.78
CA GLY A 292 8.98 3.62 -23.50
C GLY A 292 8.40 3.51 -24.93
N SER A 293 9.23 3.10 -25.89
CA SER A 293 8.88 3.02 -27.32
C SER A 293 7.64 2.18 -27.62
N TYR A 294 7.23 1.32 -26.69
CA TYR A 294 6.09 0.44 -26.82
C TYR A 294 4.81 0.97 -26.17
N TYR A 295 4.82 2.16 -25.55
CA TYR A 295 3.61 2.73 -24.96
C TYR A 295 2.60 3.12 -26.05
N THR A 296 1.40 2.54 -25.99
CA THR A 296 0.23 3.01 -26.73
C THR A 296 -1.02 2.95 -25.85
N ARG A 297 -2.04 3.74 -26.19
CA ARG A 297 -3.32 3.71 -25.48
C ARG A 297 -4.00 2.34 -25.61
N GLU A 298 -3.92 1.69 -26.78
CA GLU A 298 -4.52 0.35 -26.94
C GLU A 298 -3.85 -0.69 -26.05
N LYS A 299 -2.52 -0.66 -25.95
CA LYS A 299 -1.78 -1.59 -25.07
C LYS A 299 -2.12 -1.37 -23.62
N LEU A 300 -2.19 -0.12 -23.15
CA LEU A 300 -2.64 0.17 -21.78
C LEU A 300 -4.05 -0.37 -21.53
N ASN A 301 -4.98 -0.15 -22.47
CA ASN A 301 -6.34 -0.67 -22.34
C ASN A 301 -6.37 -2.21 -22.28
N GLY A 302 -5.57 -2.89 -23.10
CA GLY A 302 -5.42 -4.35 -23.05
C GLY A 302 -4.89 -4.85 -21.70
N LEU A 303 -3.84 -4.20 -21.18
CA LEU A 303 -3.29 -4.51 -19.85
C LEU A 303 -4.31 -4.26 -18.72
N ARG A 304 -5.08 -3.19 -18.81
CA ARG A 304 -6.16 -2.89 -17.85
C ARG A 304 -7.27 -3.92 -17.91
N GLN A 305 -7.65 -4.40 -19.09
CA GLN A 305 -8.63 -5.47 -19.21
C GLN A 305 -8.13 -6.76 -18.54
N MET A 306 -6.85 -7.10 -18.71
CA MET A 306 -6.25 -8.25 -18.02
C MET A 306 -6.26 -8.07 -16.49
N ALA A 307 -5.93 -6.88 -16.00
CA ALA A 307 -5.97 -6.56 -14.57
C ALA A 307 -7.40 -6.64 -14.00
N ALA A 308 -8.40 -6.12 -14.74
CA ALA A 308 -9.81 -6.20 -14.35
C ALA A 308 -10.30 -7.66 -14.27
N ASN A 309 -9.97 -8.47 -15.28
CA ASN A 309 -10.28 -9.90 -15.27
C ASN A 309 -9.62 -10.61 -14.08
N ALA A 310 -8.39 -10.24 -13.71
CA ALA A 310 -7.70 -10.82 -12.56
C ALA A 310 -8.39 -10.46 -11.22
N LEU A 311 -8.93 -9.26 -11.09
CA LEU A 311 -9.70 -8.85 -9.90
C LEU A 311 -11.01 -9.62 -9.76
N GLU A 312 -11.74 -9.81 -10.85
CA GLU A 312 -13.01 -10.56 -10.83
C GLU A 312 -12.83 -12.02 -10.40
N HIS A 313 -11.78 -12.68 -10.89
CA HIS A 313 -11.45 -14.04 -10.47
C HIS A 313 -10.93 -14.08 -9.02
N GLY A 314 -10.17 -13.05 -8.61
CA GLY A 314 -9.60 -12.95 -7.27
C GLY A 314 -10.61 -12.71 -6.16
N LEU A 315 -11.82 -12.21 -6.44
CA LEU A 315 -12.90 -12.04 -5.46
C LEU A 315 -13.82 -13.28 -5.33
N LYS A 316 -13.86 -14.12 -6.37
CA LYS A 316 -14.73 -15.32 -6.43
C LYS A 316 -14.09 -16.60 -5.85
N ALA A 317 -12.77 -16.60 -5.65
CA ALA A 317 -12.00 -17.72 -5.08
C ALA A 317 -11.85 -17.62 -3.55
#